data_AF-A0A7R9DAS2-F1
#
_entry.id   AF-A0A7R9DAS2-F1
#
_cell.length_a   1.000
_cell.length_b   1.000
_cell.length_c   1.000
_cell.angle_alpha   90.00
_cell.angle_beta   90.00
_cell.angle_gamma   90.00
#
_symmetry.space_group_name_H-M   'P 1'
#
loop_
_entity.id
_entity.type
_entity.pdbx_description
1 polymer ?
#
loop_
_entity_poly.entity_id
_entity_poly.type
_entity_poly.pdbx_seq_one_letter_code
_entity_poly.pdbx_strand_id
1 'polypeptide(L)'
;MSDQLSINTKKTQLSDKHILKWRKMRAVKKIKKISQRKVTVIMDENELNGKRRFVADGFSQERECQVMLELSKIAAIEGDGYNGNISPHTSSERFEGVTLGRAALGWDELSHWARGYWREWEAACLHPPRSLA
;
A
#
# COMPACT_ATOMS: atom_id res chain seq x y z
N MET A 1 -23.03 -5.75 -40.03
CA MET A 1 -22.24 -6.37 -38.94
C MET A 1 -21.13 -5.45 -38.39
N SER A 2 -20.62 -4.49 -39.16
CA SER A 2 -19.54 -3.58 -38.73
C SER A 2 -19.94 -2.53 -37.68
N ASP A 3 -21.19 -2.05 -37.69
CA ASP A 3 -21.64 -1.00 -36.76
C ASP A 3 -21.74 -1.46 -35.31
N GLN A 4 -22.19 -2.70 -35.10
CA GLN A 4 -22.29 -3.33 -33.77
C GLN A 4 -20.92 -3.49 -33.10
N LEU A 5 -19.89 -3.86 -33.88
CA LEU A 5 -18.50 -3.93 -33.40
C LEU A 5 -17.97 -2.55 -32.98
N SER A 6 -18.29 -1.49 -33.72
CA SER A 6 -17.86 -0.13 -33.38
C SER A 6 -18.52 0.41 -32.11
N ILE A 7 -19.80 0.08 -31.90
CA ILE A 7 -20.58 0.52 -30.74
C ILE A 7 -20.06 -0.18 -29.47
N ASN A 8 -19.81 -1.49 -29.52
CA ASN A 8 -19.26 -2.22 -28.39
C ASN A 8 -17.86 -1.75 -28.02
N THR A 9 -17.00 -1.48 -29.01
CA THR A 9 -15.66 -0.93 -28.77
C THR A 9 -15.71 0.45 -28.11
N LYS A 10 -16.63 1.32 -28.54
CA LYS A 10 -16.84 2.64 -27.90
C LYS A 10 -17.36 2.50 -26.47
N LYS A 11 -18.32 1.61 -26.21
CA LYS A 11 -18.84 1.34 -24.86
C LYS A 11 -17.76 0.82 -23.91
N THR A 12 -16.94 -0.13 -24.36
CA THR A 12 -15.81 -0.65 -23.59
C THR A 12 -14.79 0.44 -23.29
N GLN A 13 -14.40 1.26 -24.28
CA GLN A 13 -13.49 2.38 -24.04
C GLN A 13 -14.04 3.45 -23.10
N LEU A 14 -15.35 3.75 -23.16
CA LEU A 14 -16.01 4.65 -22.21
C LEU A 14 -16.01 4.07 -20.79
N SER A 15 -16.25 2.77 -20.64
CA SER A 15 -16.12 2.04 -19.37
C SER A 15 -14.69 2.09 -18.83
N ASP A 16 -13.69 1.82 -19.66
CA ASP A 16 -12.27 1.86 -19.26
C ASP A 16 -11.82 3.25 -18.84
N LYS A 17 -12.26 4.29 -19.57
CA LYS A 17 -12.03 5.69 -19.19
C LYS A 17 -12.71 6.03 -17.87
N HIS A 18 -13.93 5.54 -17.63
CA HIS A 18 -14.64 5.72 -16.37
C HIS A 18 -13.93 5.03 -15.19
N ILE A 19 -13.48 3.78 -15.37
CA ILE A 19 -12.73 3.02 -14.37
C ILE A 19 -11.41 3.74 -14.05
N LEU A 20 -10.66 4.17 -15.07
CA LEU A 20 -9.41 4.90 -14.88
C LEU A 20 -9.63 6.23 -14.14
N LYS A 21 -10.67 6.97 -14.51
CA LYS A 21 -11.09 8.20 -13.81
C LYS A 21 -11.39 7.92 -12.35
N TRP A 22 -12.12 6.85 -12.04
CA TRP A 22 -12.46 6.47 -10.67
C TRP A 22 -11.22 6.06 -9.86
N ARG A 23 -10.33 5.24 -10.43
CA ARG A 23 -9.05 4.87 -9.81
C ARG A 23 -8.19 6.09 -9.49
N LYS A 24 -8.09 7.04 -10.44
CA LYS A 24 -7.38 8.31 -10.24
C LYS A 24 -8.00 9.13 -9.10
N MET A 25 -9.33 9.29 -9.09
CA MET A 25 -10.02 10.01 -8.00
C MET A 25 -9.79 9.35 -6.63
N ARG A 26 -9.82 8.02 -6.56
CA ARG A 26 -9.59 7.29 -5.31
C ARG A 26 -8.15 7.46 -4.80
N ALA A 27 -7.17 7.39 -5.69
CA ALA A 27 -5.77 7.64 -5.36
C ALA A 27 -5.55 9.08 -4.87
N VAL A 28 -6.06 10.08 -5.59
CA VAL A 28 -5.97 11.50 -5.20
C VAL A 28 -6.65 11.74 -3.85
N LYS A 29 -7.82 11.15 -3.61
CA LYS A 29 -8.52 11.26 -2.31
C LYS A 29 -7.69 10.68 -1.16
N LYS A 30 -7.02 9.54 -1.38
CA LYS A 30 -6.09 8.96 -0.40
C LYS A 30 -4.88 9.88 -0.15
N ILE A 31 -4.25 10.40 -1.21
CA ILE A 31 -3.11 11.32 -1.10
C ILE A 31 -3.51 12.59 -0.33
N LYS A 32 -4.67 13.19 -0.65
CA LYS A 32 -5.19 14.36 0.07
C LYS A 32 -5.45 14.08 1.54
N LYS A 33 -5.90 12.87 1.89
CA LYS A 33 -6.07 12.46 3.29
C LYS A 33 -4.72 12.37 4.02
N ILE A 34 -3.69 11.87 3.35
CA ILE A 34 -2.33 11.80 3.92
C ILE A 34 -1.73 13.20 4.06
N SER A 35 -1.93 14.09 3.08
CA SER A 35 -1.43 15.47 3.14
C SER A 35 -2.11 16.33 4.21
N GLN A 36 -3.23 15.87 4.78
CA GLN A 36 -3.89 16.49 5.92
C GLN A 36 -3.29 16.07 7.27
N ARG A 37 -2.36 15.10 7.29
CA ARG A 37 -1.67 14.70 8.53
C ARG A 37 -0.76 15.83 8.99
N LYS A 38 -0.76 16.08 10.30
CA LYS A 38 0.18 16.98 10.94
C LYS A 38 1.50 16.24 11.13
N VAL A 39 2.38 16.33 10.14
CA VAL A 39 3.74 15.82 10.22
C VAL A 39 4.66 16.92 10.75
N THR A 40 5.43 16.64 11.78
CA THR A 40 6.36 17.61 12.39
C THR A 40 7.75 17.03 12.52
N VAL A 41 8.77 17.79 12.14
CA VAL A 41 10.16 17.45 12.45
C VAL A 41 10.39 17.70 13.94
N ILE A 42 10.80 16.66 14.66
CA ILE A 42 11.03 16.72 16.11
C ILE A 42 12.52 16.68 16.48
N MET A 43 13.38 16.28 15.54
CA MET A 43 14.83 16.40 15.64
C MET A 43 15.45 16.72 14.29
N ASP A 44 16.43 17.62 14.25
CA ASP A 44 17.13 18.04 13.03
C ASP A 44 18.53 17.42 12.84
N GLU A 45 19.26 17.88 11.83
CA GLU A 45 20.58 17.35 11.48
C GLU A 45 21.67 17.67 12.52
N ASN A 46 21.51 18.76 13.28
CA ASN A 46 22.43 19.16 14.35
C ASN A 46 22.23 18.24 15.56
N GLU A 47 20.97 17.99 15.93
CA GLU A 47 20.63 17.09 17.04
C GLU A 47 21.04 15.63 16.76
N LEU A 48 21.04 15.22 15.49
CA LEU A 48 21.33 13.86 15.06
C LEU A 48 22.77 13.62 14.56
N ASN A 49 23.62 14.65 14.60
CA ASN A 49 25.01 14.59 14.13
C ASN A 49 25.16 13.96 12.73
N GLY A 50 24.29 14.34 11.78
CA GLY A 50 24.31 13.75 10.45
C GLY A 50 23.59 14.56 9.40
N LYS A 51 24.29 14.87 8.29
CA LYS A 51 23.73 15.61 7.17
C LYS A 51 22.50 14.91 6.61
N ARG A 52 21.42 15.66 6.42
CA ARG A 52 20.14 15.14 5.88
C ARG A 52 19.51 14.04 6.75
N ARG A 53 19.83 13.96 8.04
CA ARG A 53 19.10 13.17 9.02
C ARG A 53 18.12 14.06 9.75
N PHE A 54 16.91 13.57 9.95
CA PHE A 54 15.88 14.21 10.75
C PHE A 54 14.96 13.14 11.30
N VAL A 55 14.31 13.43 12.43
CA VAL A 55 13.21 12.62 12.95
C VAL A 55 11.92 13.40 12.76
N ALA A 56 10.89 12.72 12.24
CA ALA A 56 9.59 13.32 12.04
C ALA A 56 8.48 12.44 12.63
N ASP A 57 7.55 13.08 13.33
CA ASP A 57 6.38 12.47 13.93
C ASP A 57 5.10 12.81 13.14
N GLY A 58 4.07 11.98 13.25
CA GLY A 58 2.76 12.17 12.61
C GLY A 58 2.60 11.50 11.23
N PHE A 59 3.59 10.73 10.78
CA PHE A 59 3.50 9.98 9.52
C PHE A 59 2.47 8.85 9.56
N SER A 60 2.30 8.20 10.71
CA SER A 60 1.41 7.06 10.90
C SER A 60 0.57 7.26 12.16
N GLN A 61 -0.68 6.81 12.12
CA GLN A 61 -1.51 6.71 13.32
C GLN A 61 -1.17 5.44 14.08
N GLU A 62 -1.47 5.38 15.38
CA GLU A 62 -1.21 4.22 16.24
C GLU A 62 -1.69 2.90 15.60
N ARG A 63 -2.94 2.86 15.10
CA ARG A 63 -3.49 1.68 14.43
C ARG A 63 -2.73 1.29 13.16
N GLU A 64 -2.28 2.27 12.39
CA GLU A 64 -1.49 2.00 11.17
C GLU A 64 -0.12 1.45 11.53
N CYS A 65 0.50 1.97 12.59
CA CYS A 65 1.74 1.46 13.16
C CYS A 65 1.59 -0.01 13.61
N GLN A 66 0.54 -0.31 14.37
CA GLN A 66 0.24 -1.67 14.83
C GLN A 66 0.09 -2.66 13.68
N VAL A 67 -0.67 -2.31 12.64
CA VAL A 67 -0.83 -3.15 11.44
C VAL A 67 0.51 -3.36 10.71
N MET A 68 1.36 -2.32 10.62
CA MET A 68 2.69 -2.48 10.02
C MET A 68 3.58 -3.39 10.87
N LEU A 69 3.53 -3.30 12.20
CA LEU A 69 4.28 -4.19 13.10
C LEU A 69 3.82 -5.64 12.98
N GLU A 70 2.51 -5.88 12.88
CA GLU A 70 1.97 -7.23 12.64
C GLU A 70 2.43 -7.77 11.28
N LEU A 71 2.35 -6.97 10.23
CA LEU A 71 2.84 -7.34 8.90
C LEU A 71 4.34 -7.66 8.92
N SER A 72 5.15 -6.89 9.64
CA SER A 72 6.58 -7.17 9.76
C SER A 72 6.83 -8.50 10.45
N LYS A 73 6.10 -8.82 11.53
CA LYS A 73 6.28 -10.09 12.25
C LYS A 73 6.05 -11.34 11.40
N ILE A 74 5.11 -11.26 10.45
CA ILE A 74 4.72 -12.42 9.65
C ILE A 74 5.41 -12.47 8.27
N ALA A 75 5.77 -11.32 7.70
CA ALA A 75 6.25 -11.25 6.32
C ALA A 75 7.67 -10.69 6.17
N ALA A 76 8.27 -10.14 7.23
CA ALA A 76 9.60 -9.56 7.13
C ALA A 76 10.70 -10.62 7.13
N ILE A 77 11.81 -10.27 6.47
CA ILE A 77 13.06 -11.04 6.48
C ILE A 77 14.15 -10.13 6.98
N GLU A 78 14.96 -10.63 7.92
CA GLU A 78 16.10 -9.89 8.45
C GLU A 78 17.12 -9.58 7.35
N GLY A 79 17.63 -8.33 7.33
CA GLY A 79 18.63 -7.88 6.36
C GLY A 79 18.14 -7.80 4.90
N ASP A 80 16.84 -7.92 4.67
CA ASP A 80 16.24 -7.83 3.33
C ASP A 80 16.42 -6.43 2.71
N GLY A 81 17.18 -6.34 1.62
CA GLY A 81 17.59 -5.06 1.03
C GLY A 81 18.98 -4.55 1.48
N TYR A 82 19.62 -5.27 2.40
CA TYR A 82 20.99 -4.99 2.87
C TYR A 82 21.92 -6.21 2.72
N ASN A 83 21.70 -7.04 1.69
CA ASN A 83 22.49 -8.25 1.43
C ASN A 83 22.58 -9.22 2.62
N GLY A 84 21.52 -9.28 3.44
CA GLY A 84 21.50 -10.10 4.66
C GLY A 84 22.23 -9.47 5.85
N ASN A 85 22.77 -8.25 5.72
CA ASN A 85 23.29 -7.51 6.86
C ASN A 85 22.12 -7.00 7.72
N ILE A 86 21.96 -7.61 8.90
CA ILE A 86 20.90 -7.32 9.84
C ILE A 86 21.11 -6.01 10.61
N SER A 87 22.32 -5.42 10.59
CA SER A 87 22.68 -4.22 11.36
C SER A 87 23.54 -3.26 10.50
N PRO A 88 22.99 -2.69 9.41
CA PRO A 88 23.78 -2.04 8.36
C PRO A 88 24.38 -0.67 8.71
N HIS A 89 23.84 0.05 9.70
CA HIS A 89 24.31 1.38 10.10
C HIS A 89 24.94 1.39 11.50
N THR A 90 24.43 0.61 12.46
CA THR A 90 24.95 0.51 13.83
C THR A 90 24.82 -0.90 14.40
N SER A 91 25.67 -1.30 15.36
CA SER A 91 25.58 -2.62 16.00
C SER A 91 24.35 -2.82 16.89
N SER A 92 23.67 -1.73 17.27
CA SER A 92 22.51 -1.76 18.16
C SER A 92 21.18 -1.76 17.43
N GLU A 93 21.18 -1.66 16.10
CA GLU A 93 19.95 -1.71 15.30
C GLU A 93 19.75 -3.09 14.68
N ARG A 94 18.50 -3.36 14.30
CA ARG A 94 18.10 -4.53 13.53
C ARG A 94 17.25 -4.09 12.36
N PHE A 95 17.59 -4.56 11.17
CA PHE A 95 16.89 -4.25 9.94
C PHE A 95 16.06 -5.46 9.48
N GLU A 96 14.78 -5.24 9.24
CA GLU A 96 13.82 -6.22 8.73
C GLU A 96 13.06 -5.60 7.57
N GLY A 97 13.05 -6.29 6.42
CA GLY A 97 12.42 -5.80 5.19
C GLY A 97 11.25 -6.68 4.76
N VAL A 98 10.19 -6.03 4.25
CA VAL A 98 9.02 -6.68 3.65
C VAL A 98 8.91 -6.24 2.19
N THR A 99 8.94 -7.18 1.25
CA THR A 99 8.66 -6.88 -0.16
C THR A 99 7.15 -6.80 -0.42
N LEU A 100 6.72 -6.12 -1.48
CA LEU A 100 5.29 -6.05 -1.84
C LEU A 100 4.65 -7.43 -2.03
N GLY A 101 5.40 -8.40 -2.59
CA GLY A 101 4.92 -9.77 -2.76
C GLY A 101 4.72 -10.49 -1.42
N ARG A 102 5.69 -10.38 -0.50
CA ARG A 102 5.56 -10.94 0.86
C ARG A 102 4.50 -10.23 1.67
N ALA A 103 4.34 -8.92 1.51
CA ALA A 103 3.23 -8.21 2.10
C ALA A 103 1.91 -8.85 1.67
N ALA A 104 1.68 -8.96 0.35
CA ALA A 104 0.46 -9.56 -0.22
C ALA A 104 0.16 -10.96 0.35
N LEU A 105 1.17 -11.83 0.42
CA LEU A 105 1.02 -13.17 1.01
C LEU A 105 0.81 -13.13 2.53
N GLY A 106 1.48 -12.22 3.23
CA GLY A 106 1.33 -12.04 4.66
C GLY A 106 -0.08 -11.59 5.06
N TRP A 107 -0.73 -10.77 4.23
CA TRP A 107 -2.15 -10.43 4.43
C TRP A 107 -3.04 -11.68 4.40
N ASP A 108 -2.68 -12.75 3.68
CA ASP A 108 -3.42 -14.01 3.66
C ASP A 108 -3.23 -14.82 4.96
N GLU A 109 -2.07 -14.70 5.61
CA GLU A 109 -1.75 -15.41 6.86
C GLU A 109 -2.32 -14.71 8.10
N LEU A 110 -2.34 -13.37 8.13
CA LEU A 110 -3.11 -12.59 9.12
C LEU A 110 -4.62 -12.86 9.03
N SER A 111 -5.07 -13.46 7.92
CA SER A 111 -6.47 -13.66 7.60
C SER A 111 -6.86 -15.14 7.52
N HIS A 112 -6.40 -15.94 8.48
CA HIS A 112 -7.03 -17.25 8.77
C HIS A 112 -8.56 -17.15 9.02
N TRP A 113 -9.09 -15.97 9.36
CA TRP A 113 -10.53 -15.65 9.43
C TRP A 113 -11.19 -15.24 8.09
N ALA A 114 -10.43 -14.96 7.02
CA ALA A 114 -10.94 -14.37 5.77
C ALA A 114 -10.80 -15.26 4.51
N ARG A 115 -10.54 -16.57 4.66
CA ARG A 115 -10.60 -17.52 3.51
C ARG A 115 -11.97 -17.54 2.79
N GLY A 116 -13.04 -17.06 3.43
CA GLY A 116 -14.34 -16.83 2.78
C GLY A 116 -14.43 -15.52 1.98
N TYR A 117 -13.70 -14.48 2.39
CA TYR A 117 -13.80 -13.12 1.84
C TYR A 117 -12.90 -12.89 0.61
N TRP A 118 -11.84 -13.68 0.43
CA TRP A 118 -10.90 -13.50 -0.69
C TRP A 118 -11.54 -13.81 -2.06
N ARG A 119 -12.43 -14.82 -2.15
CA ARG A 119 -13.20 -15.06 -3.39
C ARG A 119 -14.10 -13.89 -3.76
N GLU A 120 -14.62 -13.15 -2.77
CA GLU A 120 -15.44 -11.96 -3.00
C GLU A 120 -14.59 -10.74 -3.41
N TRP A 121 -13.36 -10.62 -2.91
CA TRP A 121 -12.44 -9.55 -3.32
C TRP A 121 -11.87 -9.75 -4.73
N GLU A 122 -11.53 -10.99 -5.11
CA GLU A 122 -11.24 -11.32 -6.52
C GLU A 122 -12.44 -11.00 -7.42
N ALA A 123 -13.66 -11.36 -6.99
CA ALA A 123 -14.87 -11.00 -7.71
C ALA A 123 -15.08 -9.47 -7.80
N ALA A 124 -14.78 -8.70 -6.75
CA ALA A 124 -14.91 -7.24 -6.76
C ALA A 124 -13.83 -6.52 -7.59
N CYS A 125 -12.66 -7.14 -7.76
CA CYS A 125 -11.58 -6.61 -8.61
C CYS A 125 -11.69 -7.06 -10.08
N LEU A 126 -12.21 -8.25 -10.35
CA LEU A 126 -12.42 -8.78 -11.71
C LEU A 126 -13.81 -8.47 -12.28
N HIS A 127 -14.80 -8.16 -11.44
CA HIS A 127 -16.14 -7.76 -11.84
C HIS A 127 -16.55 -6.46 -11.12
N PRO A 128 -16.43 -5.29 -11.76
CA PRO A 128 -17.09 -4.09 -11.25
C PRO A 128 -18.60 -4.35 -11.15
N PRO A 129 -19.32 -3.68 -10.21
CA PRO A 129 -20.75 -3.86 -10.07
C PRO A 129 -21.42 -3.61 -11.42
N ARG A 130 -22.14 -4.62 -11.93
CA ARG A 130 -23.05 -4.43 -13.06
C ARG A 130 -23.98 -3.29 -12.68
N SER A 131 -23.98 -2.25 -13.52
CA SER A 131 -24.96 -1.17 -13.43
C SER A 131 -26.35 -1.77 -13.30
N LEU A 132 -27.08 -1.39 -12.24
CA LEU A 132 -28.51 -1.53 -12.22
C LEU A 132 -29.06 -0.59 -13.31
N ALA A 133 -29.68 -1.21 -14.31
CA ALA A 133 -30.38 -0.64 -15.48
C ALA A 133 -29.51 0.08 -16.53
#